data_AF-A0A366EPM0-F1
#
_entry.id   AF-A0A366EPM0-F1
#
_cell.length_a   1.000
_cell.length_b   1.000
_cell.length_c   1.000
_cell.angle_alpha   90.00
_cell.angle_beta   90.00
_cell.angle_gamma   90.00
#
_symmetry.space_group_name_H-M   'P 1'
#
loop_
_entity.id
_entity.type
_entity.pdbx_description
1 polymer ?
#
loop_
_entity_poly.entity_id
_entity_poly.type
_entity_poly.pdbx_seq_one_letter_code
_entity_poly.pdbx_strand_id
1 'polypeptide(L)'
;MSEQQKNRTTVDIYGQPYTIVGTESTSQIRFVCSKVDDKMREINSMNPSLDTSRLAVLTAVNAVNDYLKLQEKFEELEREIKRLKD
;
A
#
# COMPACT_ATOMS: atom_id res chain seq x y z
N MET A 1 12.09 -25.71 13.29
CA MET A 1 12.17 -24.30 12.84
C MET A 1 11.26 -24.18 11.64
N SER A 2 10.08 -23.56 11.80
CA SER A 2 9.09 -23.47 10.74
C SER A 2 9.53 -22.38 9.76
N GLU A 3 10.12 -22.75 8.64
CA GLU A 3 10.31 -21.83 7.52
C GLU A 3 8.92 -21.37 7.08
N GLN A 4 8.57 -20.12 7.37
CA GLN A 4 7.35 -19.51 6.82
C GLN A 4 7.44 -19.62 5.30
N GLN A 5 6.52 -20.37 4.71
CA GLN A 5 6.47 -20.62 3.27
C GLN A 5 6.34 -19.28 2.55
N LYS A 6 7.44 -18.85 1.91
CA LYS A 6 7.48 -17.58 1.18
C LYS A 6 6.81 -17.78 -0.16
N ASN A 7 5.72 -17.06 -0.39
CA ASN A 7 5.04 -17.00 -1.68
C ASN A 7 5.80 -16.03 -2.58
N ARG A 8 6.14 -16.48 -3.79
CA ARG A 8 6.73 -15.67 -4.85
C ARG A 8 5.68 -15.40 -5.91
N THR A 9 5.35 -14.13 -6.13
CA THR A 9 4.34 -13.71 -7.11
C THR A 9 4.93 -12.65 -8.02
N THR A 10 4.76 -12.84 -9.33
CA THR A 10 5.08 -11.81 -10.32
C THR A 10 3.81 -11.02 -10.62
N VAL A 11 3.93 -9.69 -10.59
CA VAL A 11 2.85 -8.72 -10.77
C VAL A 11 3.32 -7.60 -11.68
N ASP A 12 2.42 -7.00 -12.43
CA ASP A 12 2.71 -5.82 -13.25
C ASP A 12 2.20 -4.57 -12.54
N ILE A 13 3.10 -3.61 -12.30
CA ILE A 13 2.77 -2.32 -11.70
C ILE A 13 3.22 -1.24 -12.68
N TYR A 14 2.29 -0.42 -13.14
CA TYR A 14 2.52 0.66 -14.09
C TYR A 14 3.24 0.22 -15.38
N GLY A 15 2.89 -0.98 -15.87
CA GLY A 15 3.50 -1.57 -17.07
C GLY A 15 4.91 -2.15 -16.87
N GLN A 16 5.38 -2.23 -15.62
CA GLN A 16 6.66 -2.86 -15.28
C GLN A 16 6.44 -4.14 -14.43
N PRO A 17 7.05 -5.28 -14.82
CA PRO A 17 6.94 -6.51 -14.05
C PRO A 17 7.81 -6.47 -12.80
N TYR A 18 7.23 -6.75 -11.65
CA TYR A 18 7.89 -6.90 -10.36
C TYR A 18 7.67 -8.30 -9.79
N THR A 19 8.70 -8.85 -9.16
CA THR A 19 8.60 -10.13 -8.45
C THR A 19 8.64 -9.88 -6.95
N ILE A 20 7.51 -10.10 -6.29
CA ILE A 20 7.34 -9.88 -4.85
C ILE A 20 7.44 -11.21 -4.13
N VAL A 21 8.22 -11.24 -3.05
CA VAL A 21 8.39 -12.39 -2.17
C VAL A 21 7.87 -12.01 -0.80
N GLY A 22 6.84 -12.70 -0.31
CA GLY A 22 6.20 -12.41 0.96
C GLY A 22 5.58 -13.64 1.61
N THR A 23 5.21 -13.52 2.88
CA THR A 23 4.48 -14.56 3.61
C THR A 23 2.97 -14.48 3.39
N GLU A 24 2.49 -13.37 2.81
CA GLU A 24 1.09 -13.16 2.47
C GLU A 24 0.60 -14.02 1.31
N SER A 25 -0.72 -14.16 1.19
CA SER A 25 -1.33 -14.86 0.07
C SER A 25 -1.08 -14.15 -1.26
N THR A 26 -0.99 -14.91 -2.35
CA THR A 26 -0.82 -14.35 -3.70
C THR A 26 -1.97 -13.41 -4.10
N SER A 27 -3.17 -13.64 -3.57
CA SER A 27 -4.35 -12.80 -3.79
C SER A 27 -4.23 -11.45 -3.08
N GLN A 28 -3.76 -11.42 -1.83
CA GLN A 28 -3.51 -10.17 -1.11
C GLN A 28 -2.44 -9.33 -1.79
N ILE A 29 -1.33 -9.97 -2.18
CA ILE A 29 -0.24 -9.28 -2.90
C ILE A 29 -0.78 -8.66 -4.20
N ARG A 30 -1.51 -9.42 -5.02
CA ARG A 30 -2.12 -8.90 -6.26
C ARG A 30 -3.08 -7.73 -5.99
N PHE A 31 -3.89 -7.83 -4.95
CA PHE A 31 -4.82 -6.78 -4.59
C PHE A 31 -4.09 -5.49 -4.20
N VAL A 32 -3.05 -5.58 -3.37
CA VAL A 32 -2.21 -4.44 -3.00
C VAL A 32 -1.55 -3.83 -4.23
N CYS A 33 -0.99 -4.65 -5.13
CA CYS A 33 -0.36 -4.16 -6.36
C CYS A 33 -1.35 -3.45 -7.29
N SER A 34 -2.57 -3.97 -7.42
CA SER A 34 -3.64 -3.30 -8.17
C SER A 34 -3.97 -1.93 -7.57
N LYS A 35 -4.02 -1.82 -6.24
CA LYS A 35 -4.26 -0.53 -5.57
C LYS A 35 -3.14 0.48 -5.78
N VAL A 36 -1.89 0.03 -5.81
CA VAL A 36 -0.75 0.88 -6.13
C VAL A 36 -0.83 1.35 -7.58
N ASP A 37 -1.13 0.46 -8.54
CA ASP A 37 -1.28 0.82 -9.96
C ASP A 37 -2.37 1.88 -10.17
N ASP A 38 -3.55 1.67 -9.56
CA ASP A 38 -4.66 2.63 -9.61
C ASP A 38 -4.23 4.01 -9.08
N LYS A 39 -3.51 4.04 -7.95
CA LYS A 39 -3.07 5.29 -7.32
C LYS A 39 -2.00 6.02 -8.15
N MET A 40 -1.09 5.27 -8.77
CA MET A 40 -0.11 5.84 -9.71
C MET A 40 -0.81 6.45 -10.92
N ARG A 41 -1.82 5.77 -11.50
CA ARG A 41 -2.59 6.31 -12.63
C ARG A 41 -3.39 7.56 -12.25
N GLU A 42 -4.00 7.57 -11.06
CA GLU A 42 -4.73 8.73 -10.53
C GLU A 42 -3.81 9.95 -10.42
N ILE A 43 -2.65 9.78 -9.77
CA ILE A 43 -1.68 10.89 -9.58
C ILE A 43 -1.14 11.37 -10.93
N ASN A 44 -0.86 10.47 -11.86
CA ASN A 44 -0.40 10.82 -13.21
C ASN A 44 -1.46 11.58 -14.00
N SER A 45 -2.75 11.24 -13.84
CA SER A 45 -3.85 11.96 -14.49
C SER A 45 -3.96 13.42 -14.02
N MET A 46 -3.62 13.69 -12.77
CA MET A 46 -3.59 15.04 -12.20
C MET A 46 -2.27 15.78 -12.52
N ASN A 47 -1.17 15.06 -12.70
CA ASN A 47 0.16 15.62 -12.93
C ASN A 47 0.91 14.87 -14.05
N PRO A 48 0.53 15.10 -15.32
CA PRO A 48 1.04 14.32 -16.46
C PRO A 48 2.50 14.58 -16.84
N SER A 49 3.16 15.56 -16.21
CA SER A 49 4.56 15.91 -16.44
C SER A 49 5.55 15.16 -15.54
N LEU A 50 5.08 14.28 -14.65
CA LEU A 50 5.93 13.52 -13.74
C LEU A 50 6.53 12.31 -14.44
N ASP A 51 7.83 12.09 -14.25
CA ASP A 51 8.45 10.82 -14.61
C ASP A 51 7.99 9.70 -13.66
N THR A 52 8.03 8.46 -14.16
CA THR A 52 7.57 7.27 -13.43
C THR A 52 8.23 7.10 -12.06
N SER A 53 9.51 7.48 -11.92
CA SER A 53 10.23 7.38 -10.65
C SER A 53 9.69 8.38 -9.62
N ARG A 54 9.51 9.64 -10.00
CA ARG A 54 8.88 10.64 -9.11
C ARG A 54 7.43 10.29 -8.79
N LEU A 55 6.69 9.75 -9.76
CA LEU A 55 5.33 9.27 -9.56
C LEU A 55 5.27 8.14 -8.51
N ALA A 56 6.18 7.17 -8.61
CA ALA A 56 6.27 6.06 -7.65
C ALA A 56 6.61 6.57 -6.23
N VAL A 57 7.58 7.48 -6.11
CA VAL A 57 7.94 8.09 -4.82
C VAL A 57 6.78 8.88 -4.23
N LEU A 58 6.09 9.70 -5.03
CA LEU A 58 4.93 10.47 -4.57
C LEU A 58 3.78 9.57 -4.14
N THR A 59 3.57 8.46 -4.86
CA THR A 59 2.58 7.43 -4.48
C THR A 59 2.94 6.80 -3.13
N ALA A 60 4.21 6.46 -2.90
CA ALA A 60 4.67 5.90 -1.63
C ALA A 60 4.51 6.90 -0.47
N VAL A 61 4.88 8.17 -0.68
CA VAL A 61 4.71 9.23 0.32
C VAL A 61 3.23 9.40 0.69
N ASN A 62 2.35 9.44 -0.31
CA ASN A 62 0.90 9.56 -0.08
C ASN A 62 0.36 8.35 0.67
N ALA A 63 0.75 7.13 0.29
CA ALA A 63 0.31 5.90 0.96
C ALA A 63 0.76 5.84 2.43
N VAL A 64 2.00 6.23 2.73
CA VAL A 64 2.51 6.28 4.11
C VAL A 64 1.80 7.34 4.93
N ASN A 65 1.56 8.53 4.36
CA ASN A 65 0.81 9.59 5.04
C ASN A 65 -0.63 9.17 5.37
N ASP A 66 -1.31 8.49 4.44
CA ASP A 66 -2.65 7.97 4.68
C ASP A 66 -2.66 6.87 5.75
N TYR A 67 -1.64 6.01 5.77
CA TYR A 67 -1.43 5.01 6.81
C TYR A 67 -1.25 5.66 8.20
N LEU A 68 -0.40 6.68 8.31
CA LEU A 68 -0.18 7.40 9.57
C LEU A 68 -1.46 8.05 10.09
N LYS A 69 -2.21 8.73 9.21
CA LYS A 69 -3.51 9.32 9.57
C LYS A 69 -4.52 8.27 10.02
N LEU A 70 -4.51 7.08 9.41
CA LEU A 70 -5.38 5.98 9.80
C LEU A 70 -5.00 5.44 11.18
N GLN A 71 -3.70 5.32 11.46
CA GLN A 71 -3.19 4.90 12.77
C GLN A 71 -3.56 5.89 13.87
N GLU A 72 -3.40 7.20 13.63
CA GLU A 72 -3.81 8.25 14.57
C GLU A 72 -5.30 8.18 14.89
N LYS A 73 -6.15 8.03 13.86
CA LYS A 73 -7.60 7.86 14.05
C LYS A 73 -7.94 6.60 14.82
N PHE A 74 -7.23 5.50 14.56
CA PHE A 74 -7.42 4.25 15.28
C PHE A 74 -7.11 4.42 16.77
N GLU A 75 -5.98 5.04 17.11
CA GLU A 75 -5.59 5.34 18.49
C GLU A 75 -6.57 6.31 19.17
N GLU A 76 -7.14 7.26 18.43
CA GLU A 76 -8.16 8.17 18.93
C GLU A 76 -9.48 7.44 19.26
N LEU A 77 -9.93 6.56 18.36
CA LEU A 77 -11.11 5.72 18.55
C LEU A 77 -10.93 4.73 19.72
N GLU A 78 -9.76 4.10 19.85
CA GLU A 78 -9.47 3.20 20.98
C GLU A 78 -9.54 3.95 22.32
N ARG A 79 -9.02 5.19 22.37
CA ARG A 79 -9.11 6.04 23.56
C ARG A 79 -10.54 6.46 23.87
N GLU A 80 -11.38 6.68 22.86
CA GLU A 80 -12.80 7.00 23.04
C GLU A 80 -13.59 5.79 23.53
N ILE A 81 -13.39 4.61 22.93
CA ILE A 81 -13.98 3.35 23.39
C ILE A 81 -13.60 3.05 24.84
N LYS A 82 -12.34 3.28 25.21
CA LYS A 82 -11.89 3.10 26.60
C LYS A 82 -12.64 4.04 27.56
N ARG A 83 -12.76 5.32 27.19
CA ARG A 83 -13.50 6.34 27.98
C ARG A 83 -14.99 6.04 28.13
N LEU A 84 -15.62 5.36 27.17
CA LEU A 84 -17.04 5.00 27.23
C LEU A 84 -17.31 3.69 28.00
N LYS A 85 -16.27 2.88 28.21
CA LYS A 85 -16.35 1.63 28.98
C LYS A 85 -16.04 1.80 30.47
N ASP A 86 -15.39 2.90 30.83
CA ASP A 86 -15.19 3.37 32.20
C ASP A 86 -16.41 4.18 32.68
#